data_AF-A0A914P6H9-F1
#
_entry.id   AF-A0A914P6H9-F1
#
_cell.length_a   1.000
_cell.length_b   1.000
_cell.length_c   1.000
_cell.angle_alpha   90.00
_cell.angle_beta   90.00
_cell.angle_gamma   90.00
#
_symmetry.space_group_name_H-M   'P 1'
#
loop_
_entity.id
_entity.type
_entity.pdbx_description
1 polymer ?
#
loop_
_entity_poly.entity_id
_entity_poly.type
_entity_poly.pdbx_seq_one_letter_code
_entity_poly.pdbx_strand_id
1 'polypeptide(L)'
;MSPVLEKIQKNFIPKKDLQQDLFLQRYPKYDGRGILIAIIDGGIDVCLEGMQKTSTGLPKIVDCFDFSGTNVVDTSMVRKTSENNTLLLLSGKEIMVPKNWKNPSNEWHLGIKSCKEMYSKVLAKSDIHDEKKEENKCLEENETKIEKIKEAVENINLNGTVHNIDNTMDCIVRNDGIKWCTCIIPLSFSKNLENAKILTNFRDEHEYCFIFDNICCCVTIENDGHLLKLFISKNDHGSCVAQVAAAHYPDQPENNGLAPGAQIVSINLKKCIELGADIVNLSTGGISFTDR
;
A
#
# COMPACT_ATOMS: atom_id res chain seq x y z
N MET A 1 2.77 -1.64 -14.50
CA MET A 1 3.50 -0.46 -14.01
C MET A 1 2.90 0.76 -14.70
N SER A 2 2.55 1.82 -13.97
CA SER A 2 2.00 3.04 -14.59
C SER A 2 3.08 3.73 -15.44
N PRO A 3 2.81 4.17 -16.68
CA PRO A 3 3.75 4.92 -17.53
C PRO A 3 4.29 6.21 -16.88
N VAL A 4 3.62 6.70 -15.84
CA VAL A 4 4.02 7.87 -15.05
C VAL A 4 5.25 7.57 -14.19
N LEU A 5 5.34 6.38 -13.60
CA LEU A 5 6.45 6.00 -12.71
C LEU A 5 7.76 5.80 -13.48
N GLU A 6 7.71 5.22 -14.69
CA GLU A 6 8.89 5.10 -15.56
C GLU A 6 9.46 6.46 -15.98
N LYS A 7 8.58 7.46 -16.17
CA LYS A 7 9.00 8.82 -16.55
C LYS A 7 9.62 9.61 -15.38
N ILE A 8 9.23 9.30 -14.14
CA ILE A 8 9.73 9.97 -12.93
C ILE A 8 11.17 9.56 -12.60
N GLN A 9 11.55 8.29 -12.83
CA GLN A 9 12.85 7.76 -12.40
C GLN A 9 14.06 8.34 -13.14
N LYS A 10 13.93 8.67 -14.44
CA LYS A 10 15.11 8.98 -15.27
C LYS A 10 15.65 10.40 -15.16
N ASN A 11 14.86 11.38 -14.68
CA ASN A 11 15.16 12.80 -14.87
C ASN A 11 15.15 13.69 -13.61
N PHE A 12 14.86 13.18 -12.40
CA PHE A 12 14.69 14.05 -11.22
C PHE A 12 15.73 13.93 -10.10
N ILE A 13 16.60 12.92 -10.11
CA ILE A 13 17.69 12.85 -9.12
C ILE A 13 18.93 13.51 -9.74
N PRO A 14 19.38 14.68 -9.29
CA PRO A 14 20.55 15.36 -9.83
C PRO A 14 21.86 14.69 -9.35
N LYS A 15 22.01 13.38 -9.57
CA LYS A 15 23.14 12.57 -9.08
C LYS A 15 24.49 13.12 -9.52
N LYS A 16 24.55 13.62 -10.75
CA LYS A 16 25.73 14.26 -11.33
C LYS A 16 26.08 15.55 -10.59
N ASP A 17 25.09 16.41 -10.35
CA ASP A 17 25.29 17.68 -9.64
C ASP A 17 25.65 17.45 -8.17
N LEU A 18 25.09 16.40 -7.56
CA LEU A 18 25.41 15.94 -6.21
C LEU A 18 26.72 15.13 -6.13
N GLN A 19 27.37 14.86 -7.26
CA GLN A 19 28.61 14.08 -7.36
C GLN A 19 28.52 12.69 -6.68
N GLN A 20 27.33 12.10 -6.64
CA GLN A 20 27.09 10.82 -5.95
C GLN A 20 27.98 9.71 -6.53
N ASP A 21 28.07 9.62 -7.86
CA ASP A 21 28.85 8.59 -8.55
C ASP A 21 30.34 8.71 -8.18
N LEU A 22 30.89 9.93 -8.14
CA LEU A 22 32.29 10.18 -7.74
C LEU A 22 32.52 9.80 -6.27
N PHE A 23 31.55 10.12 -5.40
CA PHE A 23 31.61 9.77 -3.99
C PHE A 23 31.63 8.25 -3.79
N LEU A 24 30.75 7.51 -4.47
CA LEU A 24 30.68 6.05 -4.37
C LEU A 24 31.85 5.35 -5.07
N GLN A 25 32.43 5.92 -6.12
CA GLN A 25 33.69 5.43 -6.70
C GLN A 25 34.84 5.51 -5.70
N ARG A 26 34.91 6.62 -4.94
CA ARG A 26 35.96 6.81 -3.91
C ARG A 26 35.67 6.02 -2.64
N TYR A 27 34.40 5.87 -2.28
CA TYR A 27 33.96 5.21 -1.05
C TYR A 27 32.86 4.16 -1.35
N PRO A 28 33.21 3.00 -1.95
CA PRO A 28 32.22 2.04 -2.46
C PRO A 28 31.29 1.42 -1.40
N LYS A 29 31.63 1.54 -0.12
CA LYS A 29 30.83 1.02 1.00
C LYS A 29 29.98 2.09 1.70
N TYR A 30 30.00 3.33 1.23
CA TYR A 30 29.30 4.46 1.84
C TYR A 30 27.99 4.74 1.09
N ASP A 31 27.26 3.66 0.77
CA ASP A 31 26.00 3.66 0.03
C ASP A 31 24.76 3.72 0.96
N GLY A 32 24.97 4.00 2.26
CA GLY A 32 23.91 4.03 3.27
C GLY A 32 23.66 2.70 3.99
N ARG A 33 24.48 1.67 3.77
CA ARG A 33 24.41 0.43 4.57
C ARG A 33 24.46 0.72 6.08
N GLY A 34 23.65 0.02 6.85
CA GLY A 34 23.51 0.22 8.30
C GLY A 34 22.69 1.45 8.70
N ILE A 35 22.19 2.25 7.75
CA ILE A 35 21.34 3.40 7.99
C ILE A 35 19.87 3.02 7.81
N LEU A 36 19.03 3.48 8.75
CA LEU A 36 17.58 3.38 8.67
C LEU A 36 16.99 4.78 8.50
N ILE A 37 16.23 4.98 7.43
CA ILE A 37 15.57 6.24 7.09
C ILE A 37 14.09 6.13 7.46
N ALA A 38 13.56 7.07 8.25
CA ALA A 38 12.12 7.19 8.43
C ALA A 38 11.54 8.14 7.39
N ILE A 39 10.57 7.66 6.60
CA ILE A 39 9.86 8.46 5.61
C ILE A 39 8.46 8.71 6.12
N ILE A 40 8.19 9.97 6.46
CA ILE A 40 6.91 10.45 6.96
C ILE A 40 6.19 11.14 5.80
N ASP A 41 5.23 10.44 5.19
CA ASP A 41 4.50 10.92 4.00
C ASP A 41 3.09 10.30 3.97
N GLY A 42 2.49 10.08 2.80
CA GLY A 42 1.26 9.32 2.58
C GLY A 42 1.43 7.82 2.42
N GLY A 43 2.58 7.29 2.83
CA GLY A 43 2.94 5.87 2.71
C GLY A 43 3.72 5.54 1.44
N ILE A 44 4.40 4.39 1.46
CA ILE A 44 5.25 3.89 0.37
C ILE A 44 4.63 2.64 -0.23
N ASP A 45 4.59 2.56 -1.55
CA ASP A 45 4.21 1.33 -2.22
C ASP A 45 5.33 0.28 -2.09
N VAL A 46 5.05 -0.76 -1.28
CA VAL A 46 6.02 -1.80 -0.94
C VAL A 46 6.29 -2.78 -2.08
N CYS A 47 5.47 -2.81 -3.13
CA CYS A 47 5.70 -3.68 -4.29
C CYS A 47 6.62 -3.08 -5.35
N LEU A 48 7.05 -1.83 -5.19
CA LEU A 48 7.97 -1.19 -6.13
C LEU A 48 9.28 -1.97 -6.22
N GLU A 49 9.75 -2.19 -7.44
CA GLU A 49 10.96 -2.98 -7.71
C GLU A 49 12.19 -2.46 -6.94
N GLY A 50 12.39 -1.14 -6.92
CA GLY A 50 13.49 -0.51 -6.17
C GLY A 50 13.33 -0.56 -4.65
N MET A 51 12.15 -0.97 -4.17
CA MET A 51 11.78 -1.05 -2.76
C MET A 51 11.84 -2.47 -2.19
N GLN A 52 12.46 -3.42 -2.91
CA GLN A 52 12.53 -4.82 -2.46
C GLN A 52 13.71 -5.06 -1.50
N LYS A 53 14.94 -4.80 -1.95
CA LYS A 53 16.17 -5.12 -1.21
C LYS A 53 17.18 -3.99 -1.25
N THR A 54 17.99 -3.87 -0.21
CA THR A 54 19.18 -3.00 -0.19
C THR A 54 20.31 -3.57 -1.06
N SER A 55 21.35 -2.77 -1.31
CA SER A 55 22.60 -3.21 -1.97
C SER A 55 23.32 -4.36 -1.26
N THR A 56 22.94 -4.66 -0.01
CA THR A 56 23.49 -5.77 0.80
C THR A 56 22.53 -6.96 0.92
N GLY A 57 21.37 -6.92 0.24
CA GLY A 57 20.39 -8.00 0.22
C GLY A 57 19.39 -7.99 1.37
N LEU A 58 19.51 -7.08 2.34
CA LEU A 58 18.51 -6.88 3.41
C LEU A 58 17.19 -6.34 2.84
N PRO A 59 16.04 -6.60 3.49
CA PRO A 59 14.77 -5.95 3.13
C PRO A 59 14.90 -4.43 3.10
N LYS A 60 14.44 -3.80 2.02
CA LYS A 60 14.56 -2.34 1.86
C LYS A 60 13.63 -1.59 2.80
N ILE A 61 12.37 -2.01 2.90
CA ILE A 61 11.40 -1.45 3.84
C ILE A 61 11.32 -2.41 5.03
N VAL A 62 11.55 -1.93 6.25
CA VAL A 62 11.56 -2.77 7.47
C VAL A 62 10.19 -2.88 8.11
N ASP A 63 9.39 -1.81 8.03
CA ASP A 63 8.04 -1.78 8.58
C ASP A 63 7.24 -0.62 7.98
N CYS A 64 5.93 -0.71 8.09
CA CYS A 64 4.97 0.25 7.57
C CYS A 64 3.91 0.58 8.61
N PHE A 65 3.85 1.84 9.03
CA PHE A 65 2.87 2.33 9.99
C PHE A 65 1.86 3.25 9.32
N ASP A 66 0.57 2.93 9.44
CA ASP A 66 -0.51 3.78 8.98
C ASP A 66 -1.28 4.39 10.17
N PHE A 67 -1.11 5.70 10.35
CA PHE A 67 -1.82 6.48 11.36
C PHE A 67 -2.99 7.29 10.77
N SER A 68 -3.40 7.01 9.53
CA SER A 68 -4.56 7.67 8.92
C SER A 68 -5.89 7.25 9.55
N GLY A 69 -5.91 6.07 10.18
CA GLY A 69 -7.10 5.47 10.79
C GLY A 69 -8.15 4.95 9.78
N THR A 70 -7.92 5.09 8.47
CA THR A 70 -8.93 4.74 7.45
C THR A 70 -8.88 3.27 7.05
N ASN A 71 -7.72 2.63 7.19
CA ASN A 71 -7.44 1.28 6.71
C ASN A 71 -7.44 0.23 7.84
N VAL A 72 -8.22 0.48 8.87
CA VAL A 72 -8.42 -0.43 10.01
C VAL A 72 -9.66 -1.30 9.76
N VAL A 73 -9.55 -2.58 10.10
CA VAL A 73 -10.61 -3.58 10.03
C VAL A 73 -10.75 -4.19 11.43
N ASP A 74 -11.94 -4.04 12.00
CA ASP A 74 -12.32 -4.74 13.22
C ASP A 74 -12.51 -6.23 12.90
N THR A 75 -11.73 -7.08 13.57
CA THR A 75 -11.77 -8.54 13.44
C THR A 75 -12.14 -9.20 14.77
N SER A 76 -12.86 -8.48 15.63
CA SER A 76 -13.32 -8.98 16.94
C SER A 76 -14.39 -10.07 16.86
N MET A 77 -15.13 -10.15 15.75
CA MET A 77 -16.10 -11.23 15.54
C MET A 77 -15.39 -12.56 15.32
N VAL A 78 -15.50 -13.50 16.25
CA VAL A 78 -14.91 -14.83 16.14
C VAL A 78 -15.97 -15.86 15.78
N ARG A 79 -15.67 -16.72 14.80
CA ARG A 79 -16.48 -17.89 14.43
C ARG A 79 -15.62 -19.16 14.39
N LYS A 80 -16.26 -20.30 14.55
CA LYS A 80 -15.65 -21.62 14.30
C LYS A 80 -16.18 -22.17 12.98
N THR A 81 -15.44 -23.08 12.36
CA THR A 81 -15.95 -23.82 11.19
C THR A 81 -17.10 -24.74 11.56
N SER A 82 -17.97 -25.00 10.58
CA SER A 82 -19.01 -26.03 10.66
C SER A 82 -18.41 -27.44 10.62
N GLU A 83 -19.25 -28.46 10.83
CA GLU A 83 -18.87 -29.87 10.68
C GLU A 83 -18.34 -30.20 9.27
N ASN A 84 -18.79 -29.48 8.25
CA ASN A 84 -18.36 -29.64 6.86
C ASN A 84 -17.12 -28.78 6.52
N ASN A 85 -16.44 -28.22 7.51
CA ASN A 85 -15.28 -27.34 7.34
C ASN A 85 -15.59 -26.08 6.52
N THR A 86 -16.81 -25.57 6.64
CA THR A 86 -17.24 -24.30 6.05
C THR A 86 -17.22 -23.17 7.08
N LEU A 87 -17.05 -21.94 6.61
CA LEU A 87 -17.03 -20.74 7.43
C LEU A 87 -17.93 -19.69 6.79
N LEU A 88 -18.93 -19.21 7.54
CA LEU A 88 -19.76 -18.09 7.12
C LEU A 88 -19.01 -16.78 7.42
N LEU A 89 -18.79 -15.96 6.39
CA LEU A 89 -18.12 -14.66 6.50
C LEU A 89 -19.12 -13.55 6.90
N LEU A 90 -18.62 -12.33 7.10
CA LEU A 90 -19.46 -11.20 7.48
C LEU A 90 -20.27 -10.65 6.31
N SER A 91 -19.79 -10.82 5.08
CA SER A 91 -20.56 -10.53 3.86
C SER A 91 -21.76 -11.46 3.64
N GLY A 92 -21.88 -12.53 4.43
CA GLY A 92 -22.87 -13.59 4.23
C GLY A 92 -22.41 -14.69 3.25
N LYS A 93 -21.21 -14.57 2.66
CA LYS A 93 -20.61 -15.63 1.85
C LYS A 93 -20.17 -16.79 2.73
N GLU A 94 -20.52 -18.01 2.33
CA GLU A 94 -19.99 -19.22 2.93
C GLU A 94 -18.80 -19.74 2.11
N ILE A 95 -17.70 -20.07 2.77
CA ILE A 95 -16.49 -20.56 2.13
C ILE A 95 -16.07 -21.91 2.72
N MET A 96 -15.45 -22.75 1.92
CA MET A 96 -14.74 -23.92 2.42
C MET A 96 -13.31 -23.53 2.79
N VAL A 97 -12.91 -23.81 4.03
CA VAL A 97 -11.57 -23.48 4.50
C VAL A 97 -10.56 -24.49 3.94
N PRO A 98 -9.46 -24.06 3.29
CA PRO A 98 -8.45 -24.99 2.81
C PRO A 98 -7.82 -25.80 3.95
N LYS A 99 -7.69 -27.12 3.77
CA LYS A 99 -7.18 -28.04 4.82
C LYS A 99 -5.73 -27.75 5.23
N ASN A 100 -4.96 -27.10 4.37
CA ASN A 100 -3.57 -26.70 4.65
C ASN A 100 -3.48 -25.44 5.54
N TRP A 101 -4.58 -24.74 5.80
CA TRP A 101 -4.60 -23.60 6.71
C TRP A 101 -4.62 -24.08 8.16
N LYS A 102 -3.46 -24.03 8.82
CA LYS A 102 -3.32 -24.39 10.23
C LYS A 102 -4.09 -23.42 11.12
N ASN A 103 -4.96 -23.92 11.98
CA ASN A 103 -5.64 -23.12 13.01
C ASN A 103 -5.96 -24.01 14.21
N PRO A 104 -5.02 -24.18 15.17
CA PRO A 104 -5.19 -25.13 16.27
C PRO A 104 -6.41 -24.85 17.17
N SER A 105 -6.80 -23.58 17.34
CA SER A 105 -7.96 -23.19 18.17
C SER A 105 -9.29 -23.37 17.44
N ASN A 106 -9.25 -23.49 16.11
CA ASN A 106 -10.40 -23.37 15.22
C ASN A 106 -11.18 -22.05 15.38
N GLU A 107 -10.52 -21.00 15.87
CA GLU A 107 -11.10 -19.66 16.02
C GLU A 107 -10.71 -18.79 14.84
N TRP A 108 -11.71 -18.28 14.13
CA TRP A 108 -11.56 -17.47 12.93
C TRP A 108 -12.09 -16.08 13.21
N HIS A 109 -11.19 -15.11 13.21
CA HIS A 109 -11.47 -13.71 13.45
C HIS A 109 -11.88 -13.07 12.13
N LEU A 110 -13.08 -12.50 12.09
CA LEU A 110 -13.71 -12.05 10.86
C LEU A 110 -13.86 -10.55 10.85
N GLY A 111 -13.44 -9.95 9.74
CA GLY A 111 -13.64 -8.54 9.46
C GLY A 111 -14.23 -8.34 8.07
N ILE A 112 -14.82 -7.17 7.86
CA ILE A 112 -15.30 -6.75 6.54
C ILE A 112 -14.88 -5.30 6.32
N LYS A 113 -14.46 -4.97 5.11
CA LYS A 113 -14.05 -3.62 4.77
C LYS A 113 -14.53 -3.22 3.40
N SER A 114 -15.14 -2.04 3.32
CA SER A 114 -15.47 -1.39 2.06
C SER A 114 -14.29 -0.53 1.59
N CYS A 115 -13.83 -0.75 0.37
CA CYS A 115 -12.78 0.03 -0.27
C CYS A 115 -13.28 1.42 -0.67
N LYS A 116 -14.59 1.69 -0.68
CA LYS A 116 -15.08 3.08 -0.74
C LYS A 116 -14.56 3.89 0.44
N GLU A 117 -14.50 3.32 1.63
CA GLU A 117 -13.97 4.01 2.82
C GLU A 117 -12.47 4.28 2.69
N MET A 118 -11.73 3.38 2.05
CA MET A 118 -10.29 3.55 1.77
C MET A 118 -10.01 4.72 0.82
N TYR A 119 -10.93 5.01 -0.10
CA TYR A 119 -10.78 6.05 -1.13
C TYR A 119 -11.66 7.30 -0.95
N SER A 120 -12.48 7.33 0.12
CA SER A 120 -13.65 8.23 0.27
C SER A 120 -13.37 9.74 0.29
N LYS A 121 -12.13 10.22 0.14
CA LYS A 121 -11.84 11.65 0.01
C LYS A 121 -10.90 12.06 -1.13
N VAL A 122 -10.43 11.13 -1.96
CA VAL A 122 -9.62 11.49 -3.15
C VAL A 122 -10.52 11.85 -4.35
N LEU A 123 -11.74 11.31 -4.40
CA LEU A 123 -12.72 11.61 -5.48
C LEU A 123 -13.65 12.79 -5.19
N ALA A 124 -13.55 13.42 -4.01
CA ALA A 124 -14.45 14.50 -3.60
C ALA A 124 -13.84 15.92 -3.75
N LYS A 125 -12.62 16.03 -4.31
CA LYS A 125 -11.91 17.32 -4.51
C LYS A 125 -11.11 17.39 -5.81
N SER A 126 -11.48 16.64 -6.85
CA SER A 126 -11.13 17.03 -8.21
C SER A 126 -12.31 17.82 -8.77
N ASP A 127 -12.52 19.04 -8.28
CA ASP A 127 -13.29 20.08 -8.97
C ASP A 127 -13.33 21.36 -8.11
N ILE A 128 -12.88 22.47 -8.71
CA ILE A 128 -13.12 23.86 -8.33
C ILE A 128 -12.25 24.42 -7.18
N HIS A 129 -10.97 24.64 -7.48
CA HIS A 129 -10.28 25.94 -7.35
C HIS A 129 -8.78 25.66 -7.39
N ASP A 130 -8.12 26.09 -8.48
CA ASP A 130 -6.73 26.60 -8.52
C ASP A 130 -6.05 26.50 -9.90
N GLU A 131 -6.82 26.39 -10.99
CA GLU A 131 -6.29 26.62 -12.35
C GLU A 131 -7.10 27.71 -13.06
N LYS A 132 -7.02 28.94 -12.55
CA LYS A 132 -7.29 30.16 -13.30
C LYS A 132 -6.03 30.98 -13.44
N LYS A 133 -5.06 30.47 -14.18
CA LYS A 133 -4.11 31.27 -14.95
C LYS A 133 -3.35 30.34 -15.90
N GLU A 134 -3.37 30.73 -17.17
CA GLU A 134 -2.59 30.16 -18.28
C GLU A 134 -3.16 28.90 -18.92
N GLU A 135 -4.15 29.08 -19.81
CA GLU A 135 -4.17 28.51 -21.18
C GLU A 135 -5.44 28.91 -21.96
N ASN A 136 -5.67 30.21 -22.11
CA ASN A 136 -6.59 30.71 -23.14
C ASN A 136 -5.86 30.70 -24.49
N LYS A 137 -5.75 29.54 -25.18
CA LYS A 137 -5.46 29.55 -26.63
C LYS A 137 -5.73 28.30 -27.48
N CYS A 138 -6.53 27.32 -27.04
CA CYS A 138 -6.99 26.24 -27.94
C CYS A 138 -8.40 25.73 -27.57
N LEU A 139 -9.42 26.57 -27.73
CA LEU A 139 -10.82 26.19 -27.55
C LEU A 139 -11.60 26.60 -28.80
N GLU A 140 -11.77 25.65 -29.72
CA GLU A 140 -12.84 25.65 -30.74
C GLU A 140 -12.95 24.29 -31.46
N GLU A 141 -11.93 23.39 -31.39
CA GLU A 141 -11.99 22.04 -31.99
C GLU A 141 -12.34 20.89 -31.02
N ASN A 142 -12.45 21.14 -29.71
CA ASN A 142 -12.66 20.08 -28.70
C ASN A 142 -14.11 19.92 -28.22
N GLU A 143 -14.99 20.90 -28.43
CA GLU A 143 -16.39 20.83 -27.95
C GLU A 143 -17.15 19.67 -28.61
N THR A 144 -16.94 19.43 -29.90
CA THR A 144 -17.62 18.36 -30.65
C THR A 144 -17.15 16.94 -30.27
N LYS A 145 -15.97 16.80 -29.68
CA LYS A 145 -15.47 15.51 -29.15
C LYS A 145 -16.01 15.24 -27.75
N ILE A 146 -16.13 16.29 -26.94
CA ILE A 146 -16.68 16.18 -25.57
C ILE A 146 -18.16 15.81 -25.60
N GLU A 147 -18.95 16.37 -26.54
CA GLU A 147 -20.36 16.01 -26.72
C GLU A 147 -20.53 14.51 -27.04
N LYS A 148 -19.70 13.96 -27.94
CA LYS A 148 -19.74 12.54 -28.33
C LYS A 148 -19.31 11.61 -27.19
N ILE A 149 -18.36 12.04 -26.36
CA ILE A 149 -17.93 11.28 -25.18
C ILE A 149 -19.03 11.30 -24.11
N LYS A 150 -19.74 12.42 -23.93
CA LYS A 150 -20.86 12.52 -22.99
C LYS A 150 -22.02 11.61 -23.40
N GLU A 151 -22.39 11.58 -24.68
CA GLU A 151 -23.39 10.64 -25.19
C GLU A 151 -22.97 9.17 -25.02
N ALA A 152 -21.68 8.85 -25.19
CA ALA A 152 -21.18 7.50 -24.95
C ALA A 152 -21.24 7.10 -23.47
N VAL A 153 -20.99 8.03 -22.55
CA VAL A 153 -21.07 7.81 -21.09
C VAL A 153 -22.51 7.67 -20.62
N GLU A 154 -23.45 8.46 -21.16
CA GLU A 154 -24.88 8.33 -20.83
C GLU A 154 -25.47 7.01 -21.34
N ASN A 155 -25.05 6.53 -22.51
CA ASN A 155 -25.50 5.24 -23.04
C ASN A 155 -24.96 4.03 -22.25
N ILE A 156 -23.80 4.16 -21.60
CA ILE A 156 -23.28 3.12 -20.69
C ILE A 156 -24.09 3.05 -19.38
N ASN A 157 -24.62 4.19 -18.92
CA ASN A 157 -25.37 4.27 -17.66
C ASN A 157 -26.83 3.78 -17.74
N LEU A 158 -27.37 3.52 -18.93
CA LEU A 158 -28.79 3.18 -19.12
C LEU A 158 -29.11 1.68 -19.20
N ASN A 159 -28.12 0.78 -19.22
CA ASN A 159 -28.33 -0.66 -19.44
C ASN A 159 -27.84 -1.58 -18.30
N GLY A 160 -27.92 -1.17 -17.04
CA GLY A 160 -27.69 -2.12 -15.96
C GLY A 160 -27.77 -1.53 -14.57
N THR A 161 -28.81 -1.92 -13.84
CA THR A 161 -28.95 -1.80 -12.40
C THR A 161 -27.76 -2.48 -11.70
N VAL A 162 -26.69 -1.75 -11.40
CA VAL A 162 -25.60 -2.23 -10.53
C VAL A 162 -25.60 -1.41 -9.25
N HIS A 163 -26.29 -1.93 -8.24
CA HIS A 163 -25.99 -1.57 -6.86
C HIS A 163 -24.50 -1.85 -6.62
N ASN A 164 -23.73 -0.79 -6.39
CA ASN A 164 -22.27 -0.77 -6.45
C ASN A 164 -21.65 -1.40 -5.18
N ILE A 165 -21.80 -2.74 -5.08
CA ILE A 165 -21.28 -3.70 -4.07
C ILE A 165 -19.80 -4.06 -4.36
N ASP A 166 -19.26 -3.62 -5.49
CA ASP A 166 -18.10 -4.21 -6.18
C ASP A 166 -16.72 -3.99 -5.53
N ASN A 167 -16.68 -3.31 -4.39
CA ASN A 167 -15.44 -2.88 -3.73
C ASN A 167 -15.46 -3.21 -2.24
N THR A 168 -16.04 -4.33 -1.85
CA THR A 168 -16.01 -4.82 -0.46
C THR A 168 -15.15 -6.08 -0.38
N MET A 169 -14.54 -6.32 0.76
CA MET A 169 -13.77 -7.54 1.02
C MET A 169 -14.00 -8.04 2.44
N ASP A 170 -14.07 -9.36 2.57
CA ASP A 170 -13.93 -10.02 3.87
C ASP A 170 -12.45 -10.17 4.20
N CYS A 171 -12.14 -10.16 5.48
CA CYS A 171 -10.83 -10.44 6.03
C CYS A 171 -10.97 -11.58 7.03
N ILE A 172 -10.12 -12.59 6.90
CA ILE A 172 -10.08 -13.74 7.81
C ILE A 172 -8.74 -13.71 8.51
N VAL A 173 -8.74 -13.53 9.82
CA VAL A 173 -7.57 -13.59 10.68
C VAL A 173 -7.61 -14.88 11.50
N ARG A 174 -6.46 -15.53 11.66
CA ARG A 174 -6.29 -16.72 12.51
C ARG A 174 -4.89 -16.77 13.11
N ASN A 175 -4.74 -17.49 14.20
CA ASN A 175 -3.42 -17.89 14.70
C ASN A 175 -3.09 -19.29 14.17
N ASP A 176 -1.91 -19.46 13.57
CA ASP A 176 -1.50 -20.74 12.97
C ASP A 176 -0.83 -21.72 13.95
N GLY A 177 -0.77 -21.33 15.23
CA GLY A 177 -0.01 -21.99 16.29
C GLY A 177 1.36 -21.36 16.55
N ILE A 178 1.84 -20.50 15.65
CA ILE A 178 3.13 -19.82 15.73
C ILE A 178 2.94 -18.31 15.66
N LYS A 179 2.12 -17.83 14.72
CA LYS A 179 1.91 -16.41 14.44
C LYS A 179 0.49 -16.12 13.96
N TRP A 180 0.14 -14.85 13.97
CA TRP A 180 -1.11 -14.35 13.40
C TRP A 180 -1.00 -14.21 11.88
N CYS A 181 -2.00 -14.71 11.18
CA CYS A 181 -2.08 -14.72 9.72
C CYS A 181 -3.44 -14.21 9.27
N THR A 182 -3.48 -13.57 8.10
CA THR A 182 -4.71 -13.08 7.48
C THR A 182 -4.82 -13.49 6.02
N CYS A 183 -6.05 -13.62 5.55
CA CYS A 183 -6.39 -13.70 4.13
C CYS A 183 -7.46 -12.65 3.82
N ILE A 184 -7.21 -11.88 2.77
CA ILE A 184 -8.13 -10.85 2.28
C ILE A 184 -8.89 -11.42 1.08
N ILE A 185 -10.22 -11.35 1.12
CA ILE A 185 -11.10 -11.96 0.13
C ILE A 185 -12.02 -10.86 -0.44
N PRO A 186 -11.68 -10.28 -1.60
CA PRO A 186 -12.60 -9.43 -2.33
C PRO A 186 -13.93 -10.14 -2.58
N LEU A 187 -15.08 -9.46 -2.49
CA LEU A 187 -16.36 -10.13 -2.73
C LEU A 187 -16.52 -10.58 -4.19
N SER A 188 -15.88 -9.86 -5.12
CA SER A 188 -15.73 -10.26 -6.52
C SER A 188 -14.88 -11.53 -6.71
N PHE A 189 -14.18 -11.99 -5.68
CA PHE A 189 -13.33 -13.17 -5.74
C PHE A 189 -14.16 -14.45 -5.80
N SER A 190 -14.27 -15.04 -7.00
CA SER A 190 -15.00 -16.28 -7.24
C SER A 190 -14.11 -17.54 -7.18
N LYS A 191 -12.81 -17.40 -6.93
CA LYS A 191 -11.85 -18.51 -6.96
C LYS A 191 -11.82 -19.30 -5.65
N ASN A 192 -11.37 -20.56 -5.74
CA ASN A 192 -11.09 -21.39 -4.57
C ASN A 192 -9.95 -20.77 -3.74
N LEU A 193 -10.08 -20.82 -2.41
CA LEU A 193 -9.12 -20.27 -1.45
C LEU A 193 -7.82 -21.07 -1.33
N GLU A 194 -7.71 -22.24 -1.97
CA GLU A 194 -6.49 -23.05 -1.98
C GLU A 194 -5.24 -22.26 -2.41
N ASN A 195 -5.40 -21.31 -3.34
CA ASN A 195 -4.31 -20.46 -3.84
C ASN A 195 -4.38 -19.02 -3.31
N ALA A 196 -5.22 -18.75 -2.31
CA ALA A 196 -5.32 -17.41 -1.75
C ALA A 196 -4.02 -17.06 -1.00
N LYS A 197 -3.52 -15.83 -1.21
CA LYS A 197 -2.32 -15.34 -0.53
C LYS A 197 -2.65 -15.14 0.95
N ILE A 198 -1.90 -15.84 1.80
CA ILE A 198 -1.92 -15.65 3.25
C ILE A 198 -0.81 -14.67 3.58
N LEU A 199 -1.10 -13.70 4.44
CA LEU A 199 -0.13 -12.71 4.93
C LEU A 199 0.01 -12.82 6.45
N THR A 200 1.14 -12.38 6.97
CA THR A 200 1.34 -12.08 8.40
C THR A 200 1.79 -10.62 8.54
N ASN A 201 2.21 -10.19 9.73
CA ASN A 201 2.75 -8.85 9.92
C ASN A 201 3.89 -8.58 8.95
N PHE A 202 3.83 -7.45 8.25
CA PHE A 202 4.82 -7.09 7.23
C PHE A 202 6.26 -7.11 7.77
N ARG A 203 6.48 -6.61 8.99
CA ARG A 203 7.78 -6.65 9.67
C ARG A 203 8.41 -8.03 9.82
N ASP A 204 7.62 -9.10 9.81
CA ASP A 204 8.10 -10.45 10.09
C ASP A 204 8.56 -11.16 8.81
N GLU A 205 7.81 -11.01 7.71
CA GLU A 205 8.09 -11.74 6.45
C GLU A 205 8.22 -10.85 5.21
N HIS A 206 7.96 -9.56 5.32
CA HIS A 206 8.05 -8.58 4.24
C HIS A 206 7.20 -8.94 3.01
N GLU A 207 6.12 -9.68 3.23
CA GLU A 207 5.20 -10.10 2.19
C GLU A 207 4.06 -9.12 2.01
N TYR A 208 3.59 -9.02 0.76
CA TYR A 208 2.43 -8.23 0.37
C TYR A 208 1.55 -9.05 -0.58
N CYS A 209 0.33 -8.57 -0.84
CA CYS A 209 -0.56 -9.09 -1.86
C CYS A 209 -1.07 -7.96 -2.76
N PHE A 210 -1.75 -8.34 -3.84
CA PHE A 210 -2.52 -7.41 -4.67
C PHE A 210 -4.01 -7.64 -4.43
N ILE A 211 -4.71 -6.59 -4.04
CA ILE A 211 -6.16 -6.57 -3.90
C ILE A 211 -6.74 -5.93 -5.19
N PHE A 212 -7.83 -6.48 -5.73
CA PHE A 212 -8.44 -6.03 -6.99
C PHE A 212 -7.42 -5.92 -8.15
N ASP A 213 -6.50 -6.89 -8.23
CA ASP A 213 -5.46 -7.06 -9.25
C ASP A 213 -4.33 -6.01 -9.29
N ASN A 214 -4.50 -4.81 -8.70
CA ASN A 214 -3.53 -3.73 -8.87
C ASN A 214 -3.21 -2.92 -7.60
N ILE A 215 -3.86 -3.20 -6.46
CA ILE A 215 -3.60 -2.46 -5.22
C ILE A 215 -2.66 -3.27 -4.34
N CYS A 216 -1.41 -2.83 -4.24
CA CYS A 216 -0.46 -3.42 -3.30
C CYS A 216 -0.93 -3.20 -1.86
N CYS A 217 -0.92 -4.26 -1.07
CA CYS A 217 -1.30 -4.25 0.32
C CYS A 217 -0.36 -5.14 1.14
N CYS A 218 0.17 -4.59 2.23
CA CYS A 218 0.71 -5.38 3.33
C CYS A 218 -0.11 -5.12 4.60
N VAL A 219 0.15 -5.86 5.68
CA VAL A 219 -0.73 -5.88 6.84
C VAL A 219 0.00 -5.82 8.17
N THR A 220 -0.73 -5.40 9.19
CA THR A 220 -0.37 -5.55 10.59
C THR A 220 -1.57 -6.09 11.35
N ILE A 221 -1.37 -7.10 12.16
CA ILE A 221 -2.37 -7.77 12.99
C ILE A 221 -2.00 -7.49 14.44
N GLU A 222 -2.92 -6.86 15.16
CA GLU A 222 -2.73 -6.42 16.54
C GLU A 222 -3.87 -6.96 17.43
N ASN A 223 -3.74 -6.73 18.74
CA ASN A 223 -4.75 -7.04 19.75
C ASN A 223 -5.24 -8.49 19.66
N ASP A 224 -4.29 -9.45 19.64
CA ASP A 224 -4.59 -10.88 19.55
C ASP A 224 -5.57 -11.23 18.41
N GLY A 225 -5.33 -10.63 17.24
CA GLY A 225 -6.12 -10.89 16.04
C GLY A 225 -7.45 -10.15 15.98
N HIS A 226 -7.77 -9.29 16.95
CA HIS A 226 -9.00 -8.48 16.94
C HIS A 226 -8.89 -7.19 16.13
N LEU A 227 -7.68 -6.82 15.70
CA LEU A 227 -7.46 -5.65 14.88
C LEU A 227 -6.56 -5.97 13.69
N LEU A 228 -7.08 -5.79 12.48
CA LEU A 228 -6.31 -5.89 11.24
C LEU A 228 -6.13 -4.49 10.64
N LYS A 229 -4.89 -4.06 10.47
CA LYS A 229 -4.52 -2.83 9.76
C LYS A 229 -3.99 -3.20 8.38
N LEU A 230 -4.52 -2.53 7.38
CA LEU A 230 -4.10 -2.68 5.99
C LEU A 230 -3.23 -1.49 5.63
N PHE A 231 -2.04 -1.75 5.14
CA PHE A 231 -1.16 -0.72 4.64
C PHE A 231 -1.23 -0.71 3.11
N ILE A 232 -1.91 0.32 2.60
CA ILE A 232 -2.12 0.53 1.16
C ILE A 232 -1.54 1.90 0.83
N SER A 233 -0.49 1.93 0.02
CA SER A 233 -0.07 3.18 -0.60
C SER A 233 -0.65 3.25 -2.00
N LYS A 234 -1.47 4.27 -2.25
CA LYS A 234 -1.93 4.64 -3.59
C LYS A 234 -1.31 5.96 -4.06
N ASN A 235 -0.38 6.51 -3.28
CA ASN A 235 0.10 7.87 -3.45
C ASN A 235 1.52 7.84 -3.98
N ASP A 236 1.69 8.38 -5.19
CA ASP A 236 2.98 8.39 -5.88
C ASP A 236 4.04 9.23 -5.13
N HIS A 237 3.62 10.15 -4.24
CA HIS A 237 4.54 11.07 -3.56
C HIS A 237 5.48 10.38 -2.58
N GLY A 238 4.96 9.68 -1.56
CA GLY A 238 5.81 8.99 -0.57
C GLY A 238 6.71 7.93 -1.22
N SER A 239 6.18 7.22 -2.21
CA SER A 239 6.93 6.31 -3.06
C SER A 239 8.03 7.00 -3.87
N CYS A 240 7.80 8.20 -4.40
CA CYS A 240 8.80 9.00 -5.10
C CYS A 240 9.91 9.43 -4.14
N VAL A 241 9.55 9.96 -2.96
CA VAL A 241 10.49 10.35 -1.89
C VAL A 241 11.38 9.16 -1.50
N ALA A 242 10.78 7.99 -1.31
CA ALA A 242 11.50 6.76 -1.00
C ALA A 242 12.47 6.32 -2.11
N GLN A 243 12.05 6.42 -3.37
CA GLN A 243 12.89 6.07 -4.50
C GLN A 243 14.09 7.00 -4.62
N VAL A 244 13.89 8.32 -4.52
CA VAL A 244 14.98 9.30 -4.50
C VAL A 244 15.94 9.02 -3.35
N ALA A 245 15.42 8.74 -2.16
CA ALA A 245 16.23 8.52 -0.97
C ALA A 245 17.09 7.25 -1.09
N ALA A 246 16.49 6.10 -1.41
CA ALA A 246 17.16 4.82 -1.21
C ALA A 246 16.71 3.68 -2.12
N ALA A 247 16.10 3.93 -3.28
CA ALA A 247 15.82 2.83 -4.21
C ALA A 247 17.09 2.04 -4.58
N HIS A 248 16.92 0.75 -4.83
CA HIS A 248 18.00 -0.11 -5.27
C HIS A 248 17.53 -1.03 -6.40
N TYR A 249 18.15 -0.84 -7.57
CA TYR A 249 17.95 -1.58 -8.80
C TYR A 249 19.28 -2.28 -9.16
N PRO A 250 19.45 -3.57 -8.81
CA PRO A 250 20.67 -4.32 -9.07
C PRO A 250 21.05 -4.35 -10.55
N ASP A 251 20.04 -4.51 -11.42
CA ASP A 251 20.22 -4.66 -12.86
C ASP A 251 20.27 -3.31 -13.60
N GLN A 252 19.87 -2.23 -12.94
CA GLN A 252 19.88 -0.85 -13.47
C GLN A 252 20.39 0.15 -12.43
N PRO A 253 21.67 0.09 -12.01
CA PRO A 253 22.19 0.91 -10.92
C PRO A 253 22.05 2.43 -11.15
N GLU A 254 21.94 2.88 -12.40
CA GLU A 254 21.63 4.26 -12.77
C GLU A 254 20.28 4.75 -12.21
N ASN A 255 19.35 3.83 -11.90
CA ASN A 255 18.04 4.13 -11.32
C ASN A 255 18.03 4.12 -9.78
N ASN A 256 19.16 3.81 -9.13
CA ASN A 256 19.25 3.80 -7.65
C ASN A 256 18.85 5.14 -7.03
N GLY A 257 18.41 5.13 -5.78
CA GLY A 257 18.35 6.34 -4.96
C GLY A 257 19.74 6.83 -4.56
N LEU A 258 19.76 7.84 -3.70
CA LEU A 258 21.00 8.40 -3.15
C LEU A 258 21.73 7.41 -2.24
N ALA A 259 20.99 6.59 -1.49
CA ALA A 259 21.52 5.65 -0.50
C ALA A 259 20.94 4.23 -0.70
N PRO A 260 21.31 3.51 -1.78
CA PRO A 260 20.76 2.18 -2.10
C PRO A 260 21.06 1.10 -1.04
N GLY A 261 22.00 1.33 -0.13
CA GLY A 261 22.28 0.47 1.02
C GLY A 261 21.39 0.71 2.24
N ALA A 262 20.69 1.86 2.31
CA ALA A 262 19.85 2.21 3.46
C ALA A 262 18.55 1.42 3.50
N GLN A 263 18.04 1.15 4.69
CA GLN A 263 16.70 0.63 4.90
C GLN A 263 15.72 1.78 5.19
N ILE A 264 14.43 1.54 5.05
CA ILE A 264 13.36 2.52 5.20
C ILE A 264 12.32 1.99 6.19
N VAL A 265 11.80 2.86 7.05
CA VAL A 265 10.51 2.68 7.72
C VAL A 265 9.50 3.68 7.14
N SER A 266 8.35 3.16 6.68
CA SER A 266 7.28 3.98 6.13
C SER A 266 6.32 4.43 7.22
N ILE A 267 6.05 5.72 7.33
CA ILE A 267 5.10 6.28 8.30
C ILE A 267 4.09 7.14 7.54
N ASN A 268 2.83 6.69 7.50
CA ASN A 268 1.75 7.45 6.89
C ASN A 268 1.08 8.36 7.92
N LEU A 269 1.31 9.68 7.78
CA LEU A 269 0.65 10.75 8.57
C LEU A 269 -0.26 11.64 7.72
N LYS A 270 -0.63 11.21 6.51
CA LYS A 270 -1.40 12.04 5.56
C LYS A 270 -2.67 12.62 6.17
N LYS A 271 -3.33 11.87 7.06
CA LYS A 271 -4.56 12.33 7.69
C LYS A 271 -4.37 13.60 8.54
N CYS A 272 -3.24 13.73 9.23
CA CYS A 272 -2.93 14.94 10.00
C CYS A 272 -2.86 16.17 9.09
N ILE A 273 -2.24 16.01 7.90
CA ILE A 273 -2.14 17.07 6.90
C ILE A 273 -3.52 17.40 6.31
N GLU A 274 -4.32 16.38 5.97
CA GLU A 274 -5.68 16.56 5.44
C GLU A 274 -6.63 17.24 6.42
N LEU A 275 -6.41 17.06 7.73
CA LEU A 275 -7.16 17.74 8.80
C LEU A 275 -6.77 19.22 8.94
N GLY A 276 -5.75 19.69 8.22
CA GLY A 276 -5.26 21.06 8.33
C GLY A 276 -4.41 21.29 9.57
N ALA A 277 -3.63 20.30 10.01
CA ALA A 277 -2.71 20.49 11.12
C ALA A 277 -1.66 21.56 10.77
N ASP A 278 -1.63 22.65 11.54
CA ASP A 278 -0.63 23.71 11.38
C ASP A 278 0.76 23.29 11.88
N ILE A 279 0.81 22.40 12.88
CA ILE A 279 2.03 21.96 13.54
C ILE A 279 1.99 20.44 13.72
N VAL A 280 3.06 19.76 13.27
CA VAL A 280 3.33 18.35 13.59
C VAL A 280 4.57 18.29 14.47
N ASN A 281 4.39 17.89 15.74
CA ASN A 281 5.49 17.75 16.68
C ASN A 281 5.99 16.29 16.72
N LEU A 282 7.25 16.08 16.35
CA LEU A 282 7.92 14.77 16.41
C LEU A 282 8.90 14.76 17.58
N SER A 283 8.42 14.34 18.75
CA SER A 283 9.28 14.13 19.90
C SER A 283 9.86 12.72 19.86
N THR A 284 11.19 12.61 19.82
CA THR A 284 11.89 11.33 19.94
C THR A 284 12.68 11.34 21.23
N GLY A 285 12.63 10.23 21.97
CA GLY A 285 13.41 10.01 23.18
C GLY A 285 13.92 8.58 23.15
N GLY A 286 15.24 8.41 23.11
CA GLY A 286 15.86 7.09 23.09
C GLY A 286 17.19 7.11 23.82
N ILE A 287 17.36 6.16 24.75
CA ILE A 287 18.69 5.71 25.15
C ILE A 287 19.09 4.70 24.08
N SER A 288 20.10 5.04 23.29
CA SER A 288 20.72 4.09 22.37
C SER A 288 21.31 2.94 23.18
N PHE A 289 20.66 1.77 23.15
CA PHE A 289 21.29 0.51 23.54
C PHE A 289 21.63 -0.24 22.27
N THR A 290 22.77 0.08 21.68
CA THR A 290 23.74 -0.80 20.99
C THR A 290 24.48 -0.06 19.88
N ASP A 291 25.79 -0.29 19.84
CA ASP A 291 26.68 -0.03 18.70
C ASP A 291 26.07 -0.62 17.42
N ARG A 292 25.62 0.24 16.49
CA ARG A 292 25.21 -0.16 15.14
C ARG A 292 26.41 -0.22 14.20
#